data_AF-A0A8T7KH64-F1
#
_entry.id   AF-A0A8T7KH64-F1
#
_cell.length_a   1.000
_cell.length_b   1.000
_cell.length_c   1.000
_cell.angle_alpha   90.00
_cell.angle_beta   90.00
_cell.angle_gamma   90.00
#
_symmetry.space_group_name_H-M   'P 1'
#
loop_
_entity.id
_entity.type
_entity.pdbx_description
1 polymer ?
#
loop_
_entity_poly.entity_id
_entity_poly.type
_entity_poly.pdbx_seq_one_letter_code
_entity_poly.pdbx_strand_id
1 'polypeptide(L)' 'MLDFTQAAFDQFSALRQQRIQVGSQDLRIAAITLANAATLVMRNTRDFAQVPGLVIEDWSAM' A
#
# COMPACT_ATOMS: atom_id res chain seq x y z
N MET A 1 -4.60 16.14 -5.11
CA MET A 1 -3.36 15.36 -5.36
C MET A 1 -2.93 14.85 -3.99
N LEU A 2 -2.80 13.54 -3.79
CA LEU A 2 -2.25 13.00 -2.55
C LEU A 2 -0.74 13.13 -2.63
N ASP A 3 -0.18 14.10 -1.90
CA ASP A 3 1.25 14.32 -1.87
C ASP A 3 1.95 13.19 -1.11
N PHE A 4 3.15 12.84 -1.57
CA PHE A 4 4.00 11.88 -0.86
C PHE A 4 4.57 12.57 0.38
N THR A 5 3.80 12.54 1.47
CA THR A 5 4.15 13.18 2.73
C THR A 5 5.24 12.41 3.48
N GLN A 6 5.86 13.04 4.48
CA GLN A 6 6.83 12.38 5.36
C GLN A 6 6.26 11.10 5.99
N ALA A 7 4.98 11.11 6.38
CA ALA A 7 4.30 9.93 6.90
C ALA A 7 4.28 8.76 5.90
N ALA A 8 4.03 9.03 4.62
CA ALA A 8 4.10 8.01 3.57
C ALA A 8 5.53 7.51 3.36
N PHE A 9 6.55 8.37 3.50
CA PHE A 9 7.95 7.94 3.44
C PHE A 9 8.32 7.02 4.62
N ASP A 10 7.85 7.32 5.82
CA ASP A 10 8.13 6.51 7.01
C ASP A 10 7.48 5.12 6.87
N GLN A 11 6.23 5.06 6.40
CA GLN A 11 5.55 3.80 6.07
C GLN A 11 6.29 3.04 4.97
N PHE A 12 6.71 3.71 3.90
CA PHE A 12 7.47 3.08 2.81
C PHE A 12 8.79 2.48 3.32
N SER A 13 9.51 3.21 4.17
CA SER A 13 10.76 2.74 4.76
C SER A 13 10.55 1.53 5.68
N ALA A 14 9.47 1.51 6.47
CA ALA A 14 9.09 0.38 7.30
C ALA A 14 8.75 -0.87 6.46
N LEU A 15 7.94 -0.71 5.41
CA LEU A 15 7.60 -1.81 4.51
C LEU A 15 8.82 -2.33 3.75
N ARG A 16 9.76 -1.47 3.36
CA ARG A 16 11.00 -1.87 2.68
C ARG A 16 11.90 -2.72 3.57
N GLN A 17 11.91 -2.47 4.88
CA GLN A 17 12.66 -3.27 5.85
C GLN A 17 12.09 -4.67 6.04
N GLN A 18 10.78 -4.84 5.83
CA GLN A 18 10.10 -6.14 5.92
C GLN A 18 10.41 -7.09 4.75
N ARG A 19 11.18 -6.62 3.74
CA ARG A 19 11.59 -7.40 2.55
C ARG A 19 10.40 -8.08 1.85
N ILE A 20 9.27 -7.38 1.83
CA ILE A 20 8.05 -7.83 1.15
C ILE A 20 8.36 -7.96 -0.35
N GLN A 21 7.96 -9.09 -0.96
CA GLN A 21 8.13 -9.32 -2.40
C GLN A 21 7.04 -8.58 -3.19
N VAL A 22 7.05 -7.26 -3.09
CA VAL A 22 6.14 -6.34 -3.76
C VAL A 22 6.98 -5.34 -4.54
N GLY A 23 6.51 -4.95 -5.73
CA GLY A 23 7.20 -3.96 -6.55
C GLY A 23 7.46 -2.67 -5.80
N SER A 24 8.57 -1.98 -6.08
CA SER A 24 8.92 -0.72 -5.42
C SER A 24 7.85 0.37 -5.59
N GLN A 25 7.10 0.31 -6.69
CA GLN A 25 6.01 1.24 -7.00
C GLN A 25 4.74 0.91 -6.21
N ASP A 26 4.40 -0.38 -6.11
CA ASP A 26 3.29 -0.89 -5.30
C ASP A 26 3.51 -0.63 -3.81
N LEU A 27 4.74 -0.78 -3.32
CA LEU A 27 5.14 -0.40 -1.96
C LEU A 27 4.88 1.08 -1.67
N ARG A 28 5.10 1.98 -2.66
CA ARG A 28 4.80 3.41 -2.49
C ARG A 28 3.29 3.65 -2.42
N ILE A 29 2.50 2.96 -3.25
CA ILE A 29 1.03 3.04 -3.21
C ILE A 29 0.53 2.58 -1.84
N ALA A 30 0.98 1.42 -1.37
CA ALA A 30 0.63 0.88 -0.07
C ALA A 30 0.99 1.84 1.08
N ALA A 31 2.19 2.44 1.03
CA ALA A 31 2.64 3.39 2.02
C ALA A 31 1.79 4.68 2.05
N ILE A 32 1.39 5.20 0.89
CA ILE A 32 0.47 6.35 0.80
C ILE A 32 -0.89 5.98 1.39
N THR A 33 -1.45 4.82 1.03
CA THR A 33 -2.74 4.35 1.53
C THR A 33 -2.72 4.22 3.05
N LEU A 34 -1.68 3.58 3.60
CA LEU A 34 -1.49 3.45 5.05
C LEU A 34 -1.36 4.80 5.74
N ALA A 35 -0.56 5.72 5.19
CA ALA A 35 -0.37 7.05 5.76
C ALA A 35 -1.65 7.89 5.80
N ASN A 36 -2.60 7.60 4.90
CA ASN A 36 -3.90 8.29 4.84
C ASN A 36 -5.04 7.49 5.50
N ALA A 37 -4.76 6.34 6.12
CA ALA A 37 -5.77 5.41 6.64
C ALA A 37 -6.89 5.13 5.62
N ALA A 38 -6.53 5.07 4.34
CA ALA A 38 -7.45 4.86 3.23
C ALA A 38 -7.60 3.37 2.89
N THR A 39 -8.60 3.04 2.07
CA THR A 39 -8.78 1.69 1.53
C THR A 39 -8.28 1.66 0.09
N LEU A 40 -7.39 0.72 -0.23
CA LEU A 40 -6.88 0.53 -1.59
C LEU A 40 -7.86 -0.33 -2.38
N VAL A 41 -8.52 0.26 -3.37
CA VAL A 41 -9.39 -0.48 -4.28
C VAL A 41 -8.59 -1.00 -5.46
N MET A 42 -8.53 -2.32 -5.66
CA MET A 42 -7.85 -2.90 -6.81
C MET A 42 -8.38 -4.29 -7.20
N ARG A 43 -8.20 -4.64 -8.47
CA ARG A 43 -8.55 -5.97 -9.03
C ARG A 43 -7.60 -7.10 -8.63
N ASN A 44 -6.31 -6.81 -8.44
CA ASN A 44 -5.30 -7.82 -8.13
C ASN A 44 -4.76 -7.67 -6.70
N THR A 45 -5.54 -8.12 -5.72
CA THR A 45 -5.20 -7.97 -4.30
C THR A 45 -4.03 -8.85 -3.83
N ARG A 46 -3.60 -9.83 -4.64
CA ARG A 46 -2.63 -10.86 -4.25
C ARG A 46 -1.26 -10.30 -3.89
N ASP A 47 -0.79 -9.31 -4.64
CA ASP A 47 0.54 -8.72 -4.41
C ASP A 47 0.52 -7.87 -3.13
N PHE A 48 -0.54 -7.11 -2.93
CA PHE A 48 -0.71 -6.20 -1.80
C PHE A 48 -1.13 -6.89 -0.49
N ALA A 49 -1.63 -8.13 -0.55
CA ALA A 49 -1.96 -8.93 0.62
C ALA A 49 -0.75 -9.21 1.54
N GLN A 50 0.48 -9.06 1.03
CA GLN A 50 1.70 -9.20 1.82
C GLN A 50 2.00 -7.95 2.68
N VAL A 51 1.29 -6.84 2.47
CA VAL A 51 1.48 -5.59 3.21
C VAL A 51 0.65 -5.63 4.49
N PRO A 52 1.26 -5.61 5.68
CA PRO A 52 0.52 -5.61 6.93
C PRO A 52 -0.23 -4.29 7.14
N GLY A 53 -1.47 -4.39 7.61
CA GLY A 53 -2.32 -3.23 7.96
C GLY A 53 -2.97 -2.53 6.76
N LEU A 54 -2.71 -2.99 5.53
CA LEU A 54 -3.33 -2.42 4.33
C LEU A 54 -4.75 -2.96 4.17
N VAL A 55 -5.73 -2.06 4.12
CA VAL A 55 -7.13 -2.40 3.81
C VAL A 55 -7.28 -2.39 2.29
N ILE A 56 -7.72 -3.51 1.73
CA ILE A 56 -7.85 -3.70 0.28
C ILE A 56 -9.28 -4.11 -0.03
N GLU A 57 -9.88 -3.48 -1.03
CA GLU A 57 -11.19 -3.83 -1.57
C GLU A 57 -11.07 -4.25 -3.04
N ASP A 58 -11.76 -5.31 -3.42
CA ASP A 58 -11.89 -5.72 -4.82
C ASP A 58 -13.28 -5.36 -5.35
N TRP A 59 -13.35 -4.32 -6.19
CA TRP A 59 -14.59 -3.88 -6.84
C TRP A 59 -14.86 -4.61 -8.16
N SER A 60 -13.99 -5.54 -8.57
CA SER A 60 -14.15 -6.28 -9.83
C SER A 60 -15.18 -7.40 -9.75
N ALA A 61 -15.63 -7.72 -8.54
CA ALA A 61 -16.66 -8.70 -8.24
C ALA A 61 -18.05 -8.08 -8.03
N MET A 62 -18.21 -6.76 -8.25
CA MET A 62 -19.52 -6.07 -8.29
C MET A 62 -20.17 -6.12 -9.67
#